data_AF-A0A0D9VPE4-F1
#
_entry.id   AF-A0A0D9VPE4-F1
#
_cell.length_a   1.000
_cell.length_b   1.000
_cell.length_c   1.000
_cell.angle_alpha   90.00
_cell.angle_beta   90.00
_cell.angle_gamma   90.00
#
_symmetry.space_group_name_H-M   'P 1'
#
loop_
_entity.id
_entity.type
_entity.pdbx_description
1 polymer ?
#
loop_
_entity_poly.entity_id
_entity_poly.type
_entity_poly.pdbx_seq_one_letter_code
_entity_poly.pdbx_strand_id
1 'polypeptide(L)'
;MVCDLCLSSNGANEVLGGYRMQTQSGKLSMPLYMWNLAQATIKSGPIQLYGYIAARDSVDSMLNYVFNRTRDDPIVVQQGSIIELTGPKRGIALDCDVLFEFDMRIKNMDKEENDLELIDGIIELHEYLMTGTPRTVRISGDCGAVDMLVGNAVEATVEVAISEIDCAFDLSMSCVLSVLEESREFHLFGGAIGESCGLRRFVIAVDLSTMMHLKFGIDNKKGYNVVEHCCSFESKLHGCSSHQIKLEEATILAKVTWSPLY
;
A
#
# COMPACT_ATOMS: atom_id res chain seq x y z
N MET A 1 -12.94 -43.33 -6.49
CA MET A 1 -14.04 -44.31 -6.52
C MET A 1 -15.32 -43.51 -6.70
N VAL A 2 -16.00 -43.72 -7.81
CA VAL A 2 -17.21 -42.98 -8.22
C VAL A 2 -18.38 -43.38 -7.32
N CYS A 3 -19.18 -42.43 -6.86
CA CYS A 3 -20.58 -42.66 -6.50
C CYS A 3 -21.40 -41.41 -6.81
N ASP A 4 -22.10 -41.46 -7.95
CA ASP A 4 -23.31 -40.68 -8.20
C ASP A 4 -24.44 -41.17 -7.29
N LEU A 5 -25.29 -40.25 -6.83
CA LEU A 5 -26.72 -40.49 -6.57
C LEU A 5 -27.45 -39.16 -6.39
N CYS A 6 -28.13 -38.73 -7.46
CA CYS A 6 -29.31 -37.90 -7.35
C CYS A 6 -30.48 -38.77 -6.86
N LEU A 7 -31.26 -38.29 -5.88
CA LEU A 7 -32.72 -38.50 -5.79
C LEU A 7 -33.33 -37.53 -4.76
N SER A 8 -34.61 -37.26 -4.96
CA SER A 8 -35.33 -36.02 -4.64
C SER A 8 -36.15 -36.03 -3.34
N SER A 9 -36.44 -34.80 -2.90
CA SER A 9 -37.67 -34.29 -2.26
C SER A 9 -38.07 -34.66 -0.82
N ASN A 10 -38.22 -33.57 -0.06
CA ASN A 10 -39.23 -33.26 0.97
C ASN A 10 -39.09 -33.83 2.40
N GLY A 11 -38.71 -32.92 3.32
CA GLY A 11 -39.56 -32.59 4.47
C GLY A 11 -39.09 -33.04 5.85
N ALA A 12 -38.84 -32.03 6.70
CA ALA A 12 -38.86 -32.02 8.16
C ALA A 12 -37.57 -32.39 8.94
N ASN A 13 -36.98 -31.34 9.53
CA ASN A 13 -36.24 -31.23 10.79
C ASN A 13 -35.57 -32.49 11.37
N GLU A 14 -34.24 -32.56 11.20
CA GLU A 14 -33.35 -33.03 12.25
C GLU A 14 -32.15 -32.08 12.37
N VAL A 15 -32.00 -31.52 13.57
CA VAL A 15 -30.83 -30.75 14.00
C VAL A 15 -29.74 -31.76 14.31
N LEU A 16 -28.69 -31.82 13.48
CA LEU A 16 -27.40 -32.44 13.82
C LEU A 16 -26.34 -31.98 12.81
N GLY A 17 -25.28 -31.34 13.31
CA GLY A 17 -24.01 -31.16 12.59
C GLY A 17 -24.00 -30.08 11.50
N GLY A 18 -24.15 -28.81 11.89
CA GLY A 18 -23.94 -27.68 10.98
C GLY A 18 -22.47 -27.49 10.60
N TYR A 19 -21.92 -28.37 9.76
CA TYR A 19 -20.85 -27.94 8.85
C TYR A 19 -21.53 -27.08 7.79
N ARG A 20 -21.63 -25.79 8.11
CA ARG A 20 -21.95 -24.77 7.11
C ARG A 20 -20.77 -24.82 6.14
N MET A 21 -20.96 -25.49 5.00
CA MET A 21 -20.11 -25.26 3.84
C MET A 21 -20.22 -23.77 3.58
N GLN A 22 -19.21 -23.02 4.03
CA GLN A 22 -18.98 -21.69 3.51
C GLN A 22 -18.73 -21.93 2.03
N THR A 23 -19.72 -21.58 1.21
CA THR A 23 -19.52 -21.29 -0.19
C THR A 23 -18.21 -20.52 -0.29
N GLN A 24 -17.27 -20.98 -1.11
CA GLN A 24 -16.05 -20.26 -1.48
C GLN A 24 -16.46 -18.90 -2.07
N SER A 25 -16.79 -17.95 -1.21
CA SER A 25 -16.67 -16.53 -1.44
C SER A 25 -15.18 -16.33 -1.64
N GLY A 26 -14.78 -15.85 -2.82
CA GLY A 26 -13.39 -15.72 -3.23
C GLY A 26 -12.51 -15.23 -2.07
N LYS A 27 -11.40 -15.94 -1.85
CA LYS A 27 -10.41 -15.57 -0.84
C LYS A 27 -9.98 -14.13 -1.12
N LEU A 28 -10.43 -13.21 -0.28
CA LEU A 28 -9.94 -11.85 -0.25
C LEU A 28 -8.65 -11.90 0.55
N SER A 29 -7.56 -11.79 -0.17
CA SER A 29 -6.20 -11.72 0.33
C SER A 29 -5.81 -10.26 0.54
N MET A 30 -4.86 -10.02 1.44
CA MET A 30 -4.75 -8.73 2.10
C MET A 30 -3.37 -8.13 1.89
N PRO A 31 -3.25 -6.95 1.27
CA PRO A 31 -2.05 -6.16 1.43
C PRO A 31 -2.35 -5.05 2.43
N LEU A 32 -1.56 -5.05 3.51
CA LEU A 32 -1.09 -3.87 4.22
C LEU A 32 -1.45 -2.52 3.57
N TYR A 33 -2.25 -1.71 4.25
CA TYR A 33 -2.71 -0.43 3.68
C TYR A 33 -1.69 0.66 3.87
N MET A 34 -1.19 0.77 5.11
CA MET A 34 -0.52 1.96 5.59
C MET A 34 0.28 1.71 6.84
N TRP A 35 1.31 2.53 7.01
CA TRP A 35 2.08 2.65 8.23
C TRP A 35 2.08 4.12 8.67
N ASN A 36 1.83 4.38 9.95
CA ASN A 36 1.80 5.73 10.49
C ASN A 36 2.74 5.83 11.68
N LEU A 37 3.51 6.93 11.78
CA LEU A 37 4.27 7.23 12.97
C LEU A 37 3.32 7.69 14.08
N ALA A 38 2.81 6.77 14.89
CA ALA A 38 1.84 7.07 15.93
C ALA A 38 2.45 7.90 17.07
N GLN A 39 3.66 7.54 17.48
CA GLN A 39 4.35 8.20 18.57
C GLN A 39 5.86 8.20 18.34
N ALA A 40 6.52 9.28 18.77
CA ALA A 40 7.97 9.34 18.89
C ALA A 40 8.35 10.07 20.18
N THR A 41 9.50 9.73 20.74
CA THR A 41 10.05 10.42 21.93
C THR A 41 10.43 11.87 21.61
N ILE A 42 10.76 12.18 20.36
CA ILE A 42 10.98 13.54 19.88
C ILE A 42 9.63 14.21 19.65
N LYS A 43 9.26 15.13 20.55
CA LYS A 43 7.93 15.76 20.58
C LYS A 43 7.76 16.99 19.70
N SER A 44 8.82 17.47 19.03
CA SER A 44 8.77 18.72 18.26
C SER A 44 9.62 18.63 17.00
N GLY A 45 9.00 18.98 15.87
CA GLY A 45 9.65 19.10 14.57
C GLY A 45 9.60 17.84 13.69
N PRO A 46 10.08 17.96 12.45
CA PRO A 46 10.19 16.84 11.52
C PRO A 46 11.20 15.80 12.04
N ILE A 47 10.84 14.53 11.88
CA ILE A 47 11.61 13.36 12.31
C ILE A 47 12.18 12.68 11.07
N GLN A 48 13.48 12.39 11.07
CA GLN A 48 14.13 11.64 10.01
C GLN A 48 14.13 10.15 10.36
N LEU A 49 13.43 9.34 9.57
CA LEU A 49 13.34 7.89 9.73
C LEU A 49 14.14 7.17 8.64
N TYR A 50 14.81 6.09 9.03
CA TYR A 50 15.44 5.14 8.11
C TYR A 50 15.34 3.72 8.67
N GLY A 51 15.78 2.74 7.89
CA GLY A 51 15.67 1.32 8.23
C GLY A 51 14.80 0.59 7.22
N TYR A 52 14.22 -0.53 7.65
CA TYR A 52 13.38 -1.35 6.78
C TYR A 52 12.19 -1.95 7.51
N ILE A 53 11.18 -2.28 6.71
CA ILE A 53 10.01 -3.08 7.08
C ILE A 53 9.76 -4.03 5.92
N ALA A 54 9.70 -5.32 6.19
CA ALA A 54 9.51 -6.34 5.19
C ALA A 54 8.50 -7.40 5.66
N ALA A 55 7.71 -7.91 4.72
CA ALA A 55 6.80 -9.01 4.96
C ALA A 55 7.36 -10.30 4.36
N ARG A 56 7.08 -11.44 5.00
CA ARG A 56 7.26 -12.79 4.48
C ARG A 56 5.93 -13.49 4.55
N ASP A 57 5.47 -13.93 3.39
CA ASP A 57 4.20 -14.62 3.24
C ASP A 57 4.37 -15.99 2.58
N SER A 58 3.26 -16.66 2.36
CA SER A 58 3.19 -18.00 1.79
C SER A 58 3.60 -18.09 0.32
N VAL A 59 3.72 -16.97 -0.40
CA VAL A 59 3.92 -16.96 -1.86
C VAL A 59 5.31 -17.42 -2.25
N ASP A 60 6.32 -16.84 -1.61
CA ASP A 60 7.73 -17.18 -1.84
C ASP A 60 8.58 -17.19 -0.55
N SER A 61 8.01 -16.78 0.60
CA SER A 61 8.70 -16.66 1.89
C SER A 61 9.96 -15.77 1.89
N MET A 62 10.17 -15.00 0.82
CA MET A 62 11.26 -14.05 0.68
C MET A 62 10.88 -12.70 1.29
N LEU A 63 11.88 -11.87 1.56
CA LEU A 63 11.67 -10.50 2.05
C LEU A 63 11.00 -9.65 0.97
N ASN A 64 9.76 -9.25 1.23
CA ASN A 64 9.04 -8.28 0.44
C ASN A 64 9.05 -6.93 1.17
N TYR A 65 10.00 -6.07 0.81
CA TYR A 65 10.23 -4.78 1.47
C TYR A 65 9.09 -3.80 1.20
N VAL A 66 8.42 -3.39 2.27
CA VAL A 66 7.37 -2.36 2.26
C VAL A 66 8.00 -0.97 2.40
N PHE A 67 9.01 -0.88 3.26
CA PHE A 67 9.83 0.29 3.49
C PHE A 67 11.30 -0.15 3.49
N ASN A 68 12.16 0.58 2.80
CA ASN A 68 13.59 0.34 2.81
C ASN A 68 14.33 1.64 2.47
N ARG A 69 14.91 2.27 3.48
CA ARG A 69 15.66 3.52 3.36
C ARG A 69 16.95 3.43 4.14
N THR A 70 18.03 3.89 3.54
CA THR A 70 19.33 3.95 4.21
C THR A 70 19.40 5.18 5.11
N ARG A 71 20.35 5.19 6.05
CA ARG A 71 20.61 6.35 6.91
C ARG A 71 20.97 7.62 6.12
N ASP A 72 21.58 7.47 4.94
CA ASP A 72 22.00 8.58 4.08
C ASP A 72 20.84 9.15 3.25
N ASP A 73 19.76 8.39 3.08
CA ASP A 73 18.52 8.78 2.40
C ASP A 73 17.30 8.54 3.30
N PRO A 74 17.19 9.23 4.45
CA PRO A 74 16.06 9.06 5.36
C PRO A 74 14.80 9.74 4.81
N ILE A 75 13.64 9.23 5.21
CA ILE A 75 12.37 9.94 5.01
C ILE A 75 12.15 10.95 6.13
N VAL A 76 11.59 12.12 5.79
CA VAL A 76 11.19 13.13 6.77
C VAL A 76 9.69 12.98 7.03
N VAL A 77 9.30 12.72 8.28
CA VAL A 77 7.90 12.57 8.67
C VAL A 77 7.57 13.43 9.88
N GLN A 78 6.30 13.79 10.05
CA GLN A 78 5.81 14.38 11.29
C GLN A 78 5.14 13.30 12.15
N GLN A 79 5.17 13.48 13.47
CA GLN A 79 4.41 12.62 14.37
C GLN A 79 2.91 12.68 14.03
N GLY A 80 2.25 11.53 14.00
CA GLY A 80 0.86 11.36 13.58
C GLY A 80 0.67 11.25 12.06
N SER A 81 1.73 11.44 11.26
CA SER A 81 1.66 11.33 9.80
C SER A 81 1.90 9.91 9.31
N ILE A 82 1.45 9.67 8.07
CA ILE A 82 1.72 8.45 7.32
C ILE A 82 3.21 8.42 6.97
N ILE A 83 3.82 7.23 7.09
CA ILE A 83 5.17 6.96 6.60
C ILE A 83 5.03 6.59 5.12
N GLU A 84 5.60 7.40 4.23
CA GLU A 84 5.55 7.08 2.79
C GLU A 84 6.34 5.78 2.54
N LEU A 85 5.61 4.80 2.03
CA LEU A 85 6.16 3.47 1.75
C LEU A 85 6.81 3.49 0.37
N THR A 86 7.93 2.79 0.23
CA THR A 86 8.51 2.52 -1.10
C THR A 86 7.62 1.58 -1.93
N GLY A 87 6.65 0.93 -1.26
CA GLY A 87 5.71 -0.02 -1.81
C GLY A 87 6.35 -1.40 -1.92
N PRO A 88 5.61 -2.48 -1.58
CA PRO A 88 6.14 -3.83 -1.73
C PRO A 88 6.35 -4.16 -3.22
N LYS A 89 7.27 -5.09 -3.51
CA LYS A 89 7.56 -5.52 -4.89
C LYS A 89 6.35 -6.19 -5.55
N ARG A 90 5.54 -6.84 -4.73
CA ARG A 90 4.29 -7.53 -5.04
C ARG A 90 3.36 -7.36 -3.85
N GLY A 91 2.07 -7.56 -4.00
CA GLY A 91 1.21 -7.55 -2.83
C GLY A 91 1.53 -8.72 -1.87
N ILE A 92 1.11 -8.54 -0.62
CA ILE A 92 1.41 -9.43 0.50
C ILE A 92 0.22 -10.39 0.69
N ALA A 93 0.52 -11.66 0.95
CA ALA A 93 -0.45 -12.74 1.07
C ALA A 93 -0.78 -13.06 2.51
N LEU A 94 -1.89 -12.55 3.04
CA LEU A 94 -2.41 -13.05 4.30
C LEU A 94 -3.46 -14.18 4.08
N ASP A 95 -3.16 -15.14 3.19
CA ASP A 95 -3.92 -16.40 3.11
C ASP A 95 -3.43 -17.45 4.12
N CYS A 96 -2.37 -17.11 4.87
CA CYS A 96 -1.72 -17.82 5.95
C CYS A 96 -1.11 -16.78 6.91
N ASP A 97 -0.44 -17.24 7.96
CA ASP A 97 0.34 -16.38 8.86
C ASP A 97 1.45 -15.64 8.08
N VAL A 98 1.50 -14.31 8.26
CA VAL A 98 2.52 -13.45 7.64
C VAL A 98 3.44 -12.90 8.71
N LEU A 99 4.75 -13.07 8.48
CA LEU A 99 5.77 -12.50 9.34
C LEU A 99 6.16 -11.12 8.84
N PHE A 100 6.14 -10.14 9.71
CA PHE A 100 6.70 -8.81 9.47
C PHE A 100 7.98 -8.66 10.26
N GLU A 101 9.06 -8.34 9.56
CA GLU A 101 10.40 -8.08 10.09
C GLU A 101 10.70 -6.59 9.91
N PHE A 102 11.17 -5.92 10.96
CA PHE A 102 11.44 -4.48 10.92
C PHE A 102 12.62 -4.10 11.82
N ASP A 103 13.45 -3.16 11.35
CA ASP A 103 14.41 -2.38 12.13
C ASP A 103 14.28 -0.95 11.61
N MET A 104 13.65 -0.09 12.39
CA MET A 104 13.38 1.31 12.05
C MET A 104 14.02 2.20 13.09
N ARG A 105 14.68 3.26 12.62
CA ARG A 105 15.48 4.16 13.45
C ARG A 105 15.15 5.62 13.17
N ILE A 106 15.24 6.43 14.22
CA ILE A 106 15.20 7.88 14.14
C ILE A 106 16.65 8.37 14.07
N LYS A 107 16.97 9.05 12.96
CA LYS A 107 18.29 9.63 12.74
C LYS A 107 18.53 10.80 13.68
N ASN A 108 19.68 10.78 14.34
CA ASN A 108 20.20 11.87 15.13
C ASN A 108 21.30 12.62 14.35
N MET A 109 21.42 13.94 14.55
CA MET A 109 22.26 14.80 13.70
C MET A 109 23.76 14.54 13.86
N ASP A 110 24.18 13.95 14.97
CA ASP A 110 25.60 13.85 15.31
C ASP A 110 26.26 12.60 14.73
N LYS A 111 25.81 11.41 15.14
CA LYS A 111 26.43 10.13 14.82
C LYS A 111 25.42 8.99 14.86
N GLU A 112 25.68 7.93 14.09
CA GLU A 112 24.82 6.73 14.04
C GLU A 112 24.67 6.04 15.40
N GLU A 113 25.70 6.07 16.24
CA GLU A 113 25.66 5.55 17.62
C GLU A 113 24.65 6.28 18.53
N ASN A 114 24.19 7.48 18.13
CA ASN A 114 23.19 8.26 18.86
C ASN A 114 21.80 8.17 18.22
N ASP A 115 21.64 7.40 17.14
CA ASP A 115 20.33 7.18 16.52
C ASP A 115 19.45 6.36 17.47
N LEU A 116 18.16 6.67 17.47
CA LEU A 116 17.21 6.04 18.37
C LEU A 116 16.49 4.90 17.65
N GLU A 117 16.41 3.74 18.28
CA GLU A 117 15.58 2.65 17.80
C GLU A 117 14.10 3.00 17.96
N LEU A 118 13.37 3.11 16.86
CA LEU A 118 11.95 3.38 16.86
C LEU A 118 11.18 2.08 17.13
N ILE A 119 11.46 1.06 16.33
CA ILE A 119 10.96 -0.32 16.48
C ILE A 119 12.02 -1.27 15.92
N ASP A 120 12.27 -2.38 16.60
CA ASP A 120 13.07 -3.50 16.09
C ASP A 120 12.39 -4.82 16.49
N GLY A 121 12.37 -5.77 15.57
CA GLY A 121 11.89 -7.12 15.82
C GLY A 121 10.97 -7.68 14.74
N ILE A 122 10.14 -8.63 15.18
CA ILE A 122 9.27 -9.41 14.31
C ILE A 122 7.88 -9.49 14.93
N ILE A 123 6.84 -9.40 14.10
CA ILE A 123 5.47 -9.77 14.48
C ILE A 123 4.91 -10.81 13.50
N GLU A 124 4.00 -11.63 13.99
CA GLU A 124 3.22 -12.56 13.18
C GLU A 124 1.78 -12.07 13.10
N LEU A 125 1.27 -11.94 11.88
CA LEU A 125 -0.12 -11.62 11.63
C LEU A 125 -0.87 -12.84 11.17
N HIS A 126 -1.85 -13.22 11.97
CA HIS A 126 -2.70 -14.36 11.69
C HIS A 126 -3.87 -14.01 10.77
N GLU A 127 -4.24 -14.95 9.91
CA GLU A 127 -5.34 -14.83 8.95
C GLU A 127 -6.68 -14.40 9.60
N TYR A 128 -6.93 -14.76 10.85
CA TYR A 128 -8.21 -14.49 11.51
C TYR A 128 -8.36 -13.03 11.98
N LEU A 129 -7.31 -12.21 11.97
CA LEU A 129 -7.39 -10.78 12.30
C LEU A 129 -8.28 -9.98 11.33
N MET A 130 -8.83 -10.67 10.34
CA MET A 130 -9.29 -10.13 9.06
C MET A 130 -10.78 -10.32 8.83
N THR A 131 -11.47 -10.84 9.85
CA THR A 131 -12.93 -10.89 9.85
C THR A 131 -13.48 -9.46 10.00
N GLY A 132 -13.91 -8.87 8.88
CA GLY A 132 -14.70 -7.64 8.85
C GLY A 132 -13.91 -6.37 8.55
N THR A 133 -13.98 -5.42 9.48
CA THR A 133 -13.48 -4.04 9.33
C THR A 133 -11.96 -3.95 9.41
N PRO A 134 -11.32 -3.00 8.70
CA PRO A 134 -9.89 -2.73 8.85
C PRO A 134 -9.50 -2.51 10.32
N ARG A 135 -8.33 -3.01 10.71
CA ARG A 135 -7.81 -2.96 12.08
C ARG A 135 -6.43 -2.33 12.10
N THR A 136 -6.22 -1.49 13.10
CA THR A 136 -4.92 -0.92 13.40
C THR A 136 -4.18 -1.85 14.36
N VAL A 137 -3.02 -2.34 13.95
CA VAL A 137 -2.06 -3.05 14.78
C VAL A 137 -0.99 -2.05 15.19
N ARG A 138 -0.84 -1.81 16.50
CA ARG A 138 0.20 -0.94 17.02
C ARG A 138 1.45 -1.75 17.36
N ILE A 139 2.58 -1.31 16.83
CA ILE A 139 3.91 -1.84 17.14
C ILE A 139 4.64 -0.78 17.94
N SER A 140 4.96 -1.11 19.19
CA SER A 140 5.64 -0.19 20.11
C SER A 140 7.11 -0.56 20.22
N GLY A 141 7.98 0.44 20.20
CA GLY A 141 9.37 0.32 20.62
C GLY A 141 9.70 1.36 21.68
N ASP A 142 10.96 1.41 22.10
CA ASP A 142 11.38 2.22 23.24
C ASP A 142 11.29 3.72 22.93
N CYS A 143 11.53 4.12 21.67
CA CYS A 143 11.53 5.53 21.28
C CYS A 143 10.30 5.96 20.48
N GLY A 144 9.27 5.13 20.41
CA GLY A 144 8.02 5.48 19.74
C GLY A 144 7.12 4.29 19.42
N ALA A 145 6.15 4.52 18.56
CA ALA A 145 5.25 3.49 18.08
C ALA A 145 4.84 3.75 16.63
N VAL A 146 4.65 2.68 15.89
CA VAL A 146 4.16 2.72 14.52
C VAL A 146 2.86 1.94 14.44
N ASP A 147 1.88 2.53 13.75
CA ASP A 147 0.59 1.89 13.50
C ASP A 147 0.57 1.31 12.11
N MET A 148 0.18 0.05 12.03
CA MET A 148 -0.02 -0.67 10.80
C MET A 148 -1.52 -0.91 10.59
N LEU A 149 -2.06 -0.44 9.48
CA LEU A 149 -3.46 -0.70 9.14
C LEU A 149 -3.58 -1.93 8.23
N VAL A 150 -4.40 -2.88 8.65
CA VAL A 150 -4.63 -4.18 7.98
C VAL A 150 -6.12 -4.36 7.72
N GLY A 151 -6.49 -4.89 6.55
CA GLY A 151 -7.87 -4.98 6.07
C GLY A 151 -7.99 -5.79 4.77
N ASN A 152 -9.21 -5.91 4.23
CA ASN A 152 -9.47 -6.63 2.98
C ASN A 152 -9.34 -5.71 1.76
N ALA A 153 -8.29 -5.90 0.96
CA ALA A 153 -7.99 -5.06 -0.20
C ALA A 153 -7.67 -5.89 -1.45
N VAL A 154 -7.74 -5.25 -2.61
CA VAL A 154 -7.24 -5.79 -3.89
C VAL A 154 -5.92 -5.13 -4.25
N GLU A 155 -5.06 -5.86 -4.97
CA GLU A 155 -3.81 -5.30 -5.47
C GLU A 155 -4.08 -4.40 -6.68
N ALA A 156 -3.71 -3.13 -6.58
CA ALA A 156 -3.58 -2.21 -7.69
C ALA A 156 -2.12 -2.13 -8.12
N THR A 157 -1.80 -2.71 -9.27
CA THR A 157 -0.54 -2.48 -9.96
C THR A 157 -0.70 -1.25 -10.86
N VAL A 158 -0.04 -0.15 -10.50
CA VAL A 158 -0.04 1.12 -11.24
C VAL A 158 1.21 1.21 -12.10
N GLU A 159 1.00 1.45 -13.40
CA GLU A 159 2.04 1.66 -14.42
C GLU A 159 1.78 3.01 -15.09
N VAL A 160 2.80 3.88 -15.14
CA VAL A 160 2.70 5.21 -15.74
C VAL A 160 3.72 5.35 -16.85
N ALA A 161 3.26 5.72 -18.05
CA ALA A 161 4.10 6.05 -19.18
C ALA A 161 3.93 7.52 -19.56
N ILE A 162 5.04 8.19 -19.81
CA ILE A 162 5.10 9.59 -20.24
C ILE A 162 5.69 9.63 -21.65
N SER A 163 5.00 10.31 -22.55
CA SER A 163 5.34 10.39 -23.98
C SER A 163 5.02 11.78 -24.53
N GLU A 164 5.40 12.03 -25.79
CA GLU A 164 5.06 13.28 -26.51
C GLU A 164 5.50 14.54 -25.73
N ILE A 165 6.75 14.57 -25.29
CA ILE A 165 7.26 15.64 -24.43
C ILE A 165 7.70 16.84 -25.26
N ASP A 166 7.16 18.01 -24.93
CA ASP A 166 7.50 19.28 -25.55
C ASP A 166 8.66 20.00 -24.84
N CYS A 167 8.70 19.97 -23.50
CA CYS A 167 9.79 20.52 -22.71
C CYS A 167 9.95 19.82 -21.35
N ALA A 168 11.08 20.03 -20.68
CA ALA A 168 11.32 19.40 -19.37
C ALA A 168 10.50 20.07 -18.25
N PHE A 169 9.92 19.26 -17.37
CA PHE A 169 9.08 19.68 -16.25
C PHE A 169 9.33 18.82 -15.02
N ASP A 170 8.95 19.32 -13.84
CA ASP A 170 9.00 18.53 -12.61
C ASP A 170 7.62 17.91 -12.35
N LEU A 171 7.58 16.58 -12.25
CA LEU A 171 6.36 15.81 -12.02
C LEU A 171 6.33 15.30 -10.58
N SER A 172 5.19 15.51 -9.94
CA SER A 172 4.80 14.82 -8.71
C SER A 172 3.58 13.95 -8.96
N MET A 173 3.53 12.79 -8.32
CA MET A 173 2.40 11.89 -8.37
C MET A 173 2.08 11.38 -6.97
N SER A 174 0.80 11.42 -6.63
CA SER A 174 0.26 10.86 -5.40
C SER A 174 -0.97 9.99 -5.68
N CYS A 175 -1.25 9.09 -4.74
CA CYS A 175 -2.45 8.27 -4.73
C CYS A 175 -3.34 8.70 -3.56
N VAL A 176 -4.64 8.83 -3.77
CA VAL A 176 -5.61 9.07 -2.71
C VAL A 176 -6.52 7.85 -2.60
N LEU A 177 -6.59 7.28 -1.40
CA LEU A 177 -7.46 6.16 -1.05
C LEU A 177 -8.47 6.59 0.01
N SER A 178 -9.68 6.07 -0.08
CA SER A 178 -10.67 6.16 1.00
C SER A 178 -10.52 4.95 1.91
N VAL A 179 -10.16 5.19 3.17
CA VAL A 179 -9.92 4.14 4.17
C VAL A 179 -10.54 4.56 5.49
N LEU A 180 -11.38 3.70 6.09
CA LEU A 180 -12.09 4.00 7.35
C LEU A 180 -12.82 5.35 7.34
N GLU A 181 -13.51 5.68 6.24
CA GLU A 181 -14.25 6.94 6.05
C GLU A 181 -13.37 8.21 5.96
N GLU A 182 -12.05 8.07 5.96
CA GLU A 182 -11.09 9.16 5.74
C GLU A 182 -10.41 9.03 4.37
N SER A 183 -10.17 10.14 3.68
CA SER A 183 -9.28 10.14 2.51
C SER A 183 -7.84 10.32 2.96
N ARG A 184 -6.95 9.50 2.41
CA ARG A 184 -5.52 9.55 2.70
C ARG A 184 -4.73 9.60 1.41
N GLU A 185 -3.76 10.51 1.38
CA GLU A 185 -2.92 10.77 0.21
C GLU A 185 -1.50 10.25 0.45
N PHE A 186 -0.96 9.56 -0.56
CA PHE A 186 0.33 8.90 -0.54
C PHE A 186 1.18 9.43 -1.69
N HIS A 187 2.34 9.99 -1.38
CA HIS A 187 3.28 10.34 -2.43
C HIS A 187 3.89 9.07 -3.05
N LEU A 188 3.83 8.95 -4.37
CA LEU A 188 4.39 7.81 -5.11
C LEU A 188 5.68 8.20 -5.84
N PHE A 189 5.71 9.39 -6.42
CA PHE A 189 6.82 9.83 -7.27
C PHE A 189 6.99 11.34 -7.25
N GLY A 190 8.23 11.80 -7.25
CA GLY A 190 8.62 13.18 -7.47
C GLY A 190 9.93 13.21 -8.26
N GLY A 191 9.99 13.95 -9.36
CA GLY A 191 11.22 14.05 -10.13
C GLY A 191 11.10 14.84 -11.43
N ALA A 192 12.26 15.25 -11.96
CA ALA A 192 12.36 15.93 -13.24
C ALA A 192 12.16 14.95 -14.40
N ILE A 193 11.30 15.33 -15.34
CA ILE A 193 11.02 14.60 -16.58
C ILE A 193 11.54 15.42 -17.75
N GLY A 194 12.48 14.85 -18.51
CA GLY A 194 13.09 15.51 -19.68
C GLY A 194 12.95 14.72 -20.99
N GLU A 195 12.57 13.45 -20.92
CA GLU A 195 12.42 12.56 -22.06
C GLU A 195 11.34 11.50 -21.81
N SER A 196 10.82 10.92 -22.90
CA SER A 196 9.73 9.93 -22.81
C SER A 196 10.20 8.72 -22.02
N CYS A 197 9.46 8.35 -20.99
CA CYS A 197 9.89 7.32 -20.05
C CYS A 197 8.69 6.58 -19.44
N GLY A 198 8.95 5.37 -18.95
CA GLY A 198 8.06 4.68 -18.03
C GLY A 198 8.54 4.93 -16.60
N LEU A 199 7.62 5.28 -15.70
CA LEU A 199 7.93 5.27 -14.27
C LEU A 199 8.04 3.82 -13.77
N ARG A 200 8.64 3.64 -12.60
CA ARG A 200 8.60 2.33 -11.92
C ARG A 200 7.15 1.92 -11.68
N ARG A 201 6.92 0.61 -11.55
CA ARG A 201 5.62 0.08 -11.12
C ARG A 201 5.39 0.40 -9.64
N PHE A 202 4.14 0.72 -9.29
CA PHE A 202 3.70 0.87 -7.90
C PHE A 202 2.66 -0.21 -7.59
N VAL A 203 2.79 -0.83 -6.43
CA VAL A 203 1.83 -1.83 -5.94
C VAL A 203 1.14 -1.26 -4.72
N ILE A 204 -0.18 -1.12 -4.79
CA ILE A 204 -1.00 -0.42 -3.80
C ILE A 204 -2.16 -1.32 -3.38
N ALA A 205 -2.42 -1.38 -2.08
CA ALA A 205 -3.61 -2.01 -1.53
C ALA A 205 -4.82 -1.08 -1.60
N VAL A 206 -5.94 -1.54 -2.16
CA VAL A 206 -7.15 -0.72 -2.29
C VAL A 206 -8.36 -1.51 -1.79
N ASP A 207 -9.18 -0.91 -0.93
CA ASP A 207 -10.43 -1.50 -0.46
C ASP A 207 -11.35 -1.82 -1.64
N LEU A 208 -11.89 -3.04 -1.68
CA LEU A 208 -12.79 -3.44 -2.75
C LEU A 208 -14.07 -2.58 -2.73
N SER A 209 -14.58 -2.22 -3.90
CA SER A 209 -15.74 -1.35 -4.08
C SER A 209 -15.51 0.10 -3.63
N THR A 210 -14.24 0.52 -3.50
CA THR A 210 -13.84 1.92 -3.33
C THR A 210 -13.16 2.48 -4.57
N MET A 211 -12.90 3.79 -4.56
CA MET A 211 -12.18 4.49 -5.62
C MET A 211 -10.72 4.73 -5.21
N MET A 212 -9.82 4.46 -6.13
CA MET A 212 -8.44 4.95 -6.09
C MET A 212 -8.30 6.16 -7.00
N HIS A 213 -7.75 7.26 -6.48
CA HIS A 213 -7.49 8.46 -7.26
C HIS A 213 -5.99 8.66 -7.44
N LEU A 214 -5.51 8.79 -8.67
CA LEU A 214 -4.14 9.19 -8.95
C LEU A 214 -4.12 10.68 -9.30
N LYS A 215 -3.36 11.45 -8.55
CA LYS A 215 -3.11 12.87 -8.77
C LYS A 215 -1.72 13.07 -9.37
N PHE A 216 -1.63 13.95 -10.34
CA PHE A 216 -0.42 14.34 -11.03
C PHE A 216 -0.27 15.86 -10.89
N GLY A 217 0.73 16.30 -10.15
CA GLY A 217 1.07 17.71 -10.00
C GLY A 217 2.27 18.06 -10.87
N ILE A 218 2.11 19.08 -11.71
CA ILE A 218 3.15 19.52 -12.65
C ILE A 218 3.61 20.91 -12.26
N ASP A 219 4.90 21.04 -11.99
CA ASP A 219 5.54 22.33 -11.75
C ASP A 219 6.29 22.78 -12.99
N ASN A 220 5.74 23.84 -13.60
CA ASN A 220 6.38 24.54 -14.69
C ASN A 220 7.19 25.69 -14.11
N LYS A 221 8.53 25.62 -14.27
CA LYS A 221 9.49 26.68 -13.89
C LYS A 221 9.22 28.08 -14.48
N LYS A 222 8.14 28.24 -15.26
CA LYS A 222 7.68 29.48 -15.91
C LYS A 222 6.50 30.16 -15.19
N GLY A 223 5.93 29.60 -14.11
CA GLY A 223 4.87 30.26 -13.34
C GLY A 223 4.49 29.53 -12.05
N TYR A 224 4.18 30.28 -10.99
CA TYR A 224 3.91 29.80 -9.62
C TYR A 224 2.63 28.94 -9.43
N ASN A 225 2.07 28.36 -10.48
CA ASN A 225 0.83 27.58 -10.41
C ASN A 225 1.12 26.12 -10.74
N VAL A 226 1.11 25.27 -9.71
CA VAL A 226 1.08 23.81 -9.88
C VAL A 226 -0.29 23.44 -10.46
N VAL A 227 -0.31 22.85 -11.65
CA VAL A 227 -1.55 22.32 -12.23
C VAL A 227 -1.68 20.87 -11.76
N GLU A 228 -2.80 20.56 -11.10
CA GLU A 228 -3.10 19.21 -10.63
C GLU A 228 -4.12 18.53 -11.55
N HIS A 229 -3.78 17.33 -12.03
CA HIS A 229 -4.65 16.48 -12.81
C HIS A 229 -4.98 15.21 -12.03
N CYS A 230 -6.25 14.79 -12.04
CA CYS A 230 -6.69 13.62 -11.30
C CYS A 230 -7.37 12.61 -12.25
N CYS A 231 -7.07 11.33 -12.09
CA CYS A 231 -7.81 10.24 -12.70
C CYS A 231 -8.23 9.23 -11.64
N SER A 232 -9.40 8.62 -11.84
CA SER A 232 -10.04 7.78 -10.83
C SER A 232 -10.25 6.37 -11.37
N PHE A 233 -9.99 5.38 -10.53
CA PHE A 233 -10.12 3.97 -10.87
C PHE A 233 -10.97 3.29 -9.80
N GLU A 234 -12.09 2.72 -10.22
CA GLU A 234 -12.89 1.85 -9.37
C GLU A 234 -12.13 0.54 -9.14
N SER A 235 -11.97 0.17 -7.88
CA SER A 235 -11.35 -1.09 -7.47
C SER A 235 -12.18 -2.29 -7.94
N LYS A 236 -11.49 -3.31 -8.46
CA LYS A 236 -12.11 -4.51 -9.00
C LYS A 236 -11.34 -5.73 -8.51
N LEU A 237 -11.99 -6.88 -8.46
CA LEU A 237 -11.32 -8.14 -8.14
C LEU A 237 -10.23 -8.48 -9.17
N HIS A 238 -10.51 -8.22 -10.44
CA HIS A 238 -9.58 -8.43 -11.54
C HIS A 238 -9.85 -7.43 -12.67
N GLY A 239 -8.85 -7.22 -13.52
CA GLY A 239 -8.99 -6.52 -14.78
C GLY A 239 -7.97 -5.40 -14.95
N CYS A 240 -8.14 -4.60 -15.99
CA CYS A 240 -7.24 -3.50 -16.29
C CYS A 240 -8.04 -2.31 -16.79
N SER A 241 -7.62 -1.11 -16.43
CA SER A 241 -8.14 0.14 -16.96
C SER A 241 -6.98 1.11 -17.17
N SER A 242 -7.13 2.04 -18.11
CA SER A 242 -6.14 3.07 -18.38
C SER A 242 -6.80 4.40 -18.66
N HIS A 243 -6.20 5.47 -18.17
CA HIS A 243 -6.56 6.85 -18.45
C HIS A 243 -5.39 7.57 -19.09
N GLN A 244 -5.67 8.27 -20.17
CA GLN A 244 -4.72 9.15 -20.82
C GLN A 244 -5.03 10.59 -20.44
N ILE A 245 -4.01 11.32 -20.01
CA ILE A 245 -4.06 12.74 -19.68
C ILE A 245 -3.16 13.44 -20.70
N LYS A 246 -3.74 14.31 -21.52
CA LYS A 246 -3.01 15.14 -22.46
C LYS A 246 -2.80 16.51 -21.84
N LEU A 247 -1.54 16.91 -21.75
CA LEU A 247 -1.10 18.16 -21.16
C LEU A 247 -0.42 19.00 -22.25
N GLU A 248 -0.08 20.24 -21.92
CA GLU A 248 0.72 21.07 -22.84
C GLU A 248 2.16 20.56 -22.93
N GLU A 249 2.67 19.95 -21.86
CA GLU A 249 4.07 19.54 -21.75
C GLU A 249 4.31 18.10 -22.21
N ALA A 250 3.32 17.23 -22.03
CA ALA A 250 3.44 15.80 -22.27
C ALA A 250 2.07 15.08 -22.32
N THR A 251 2.10 13.85 -22.79
CA THR A 251 1.00 12.90 -22.64
C THR A 251 1.37 11.88 -21.56
N ILE A 252 0.52 11.78 -20.53
CA ILE A 252 0.63 10.79 -19.44
C ILE A 252 -0.41 9.69 -19.67
N LEU A 253 0.03 8.42 -19.68
CA LEU A 253 -0.84 7.26 -19.67
C LEU A 253 -0.71 6.55 -18.32
N ALA A 254 -1.75 6.62 -17.51
CA ALA A 254 -1.86 5.89 -16.26
C ALA A 254 -2.66 4.60 -16.49
N LYS A 255 -2.06 3.45 -16.21
CA LYS A 255 -2.69 2.13 -16.31
C LYS A 255 -2.73 1.49 -14.94
N VAL A 256 -3.88 0.94 -14.58
CA VAL A 256 -4.09 0.20 -13.35
C VAL A 256 -4.54 -1.21 -13.68
N THR A 257 -3.79 -2.19 -13.21
CA THR A 257 -4.14 -3.61 -13.28
C THR A 257 -4.54 -4.09 -11.91
N TRP A 258 -5.72 -4.68 -11.82
CA TRP A 258 -6.29 -5.27 -10.63
C TRP A 258 -6.07 -6.77 -10.65
N SER A 259 -5.59 -7.32 -9.53
CA SER A 259 -5.48 -8.76 -9.32
C SER A 259 -5.91 -9.14 -7.91
N PRO A 260 -6.57 -10.30 -7.74
CA PRO A 260 -6.65 -10.90 -6.43
C PRO A 260 -5.24 -11.30 -6.02
N LEU A 261 -4.90 -11.22 -4.73
CA LEU A 261 -3.64 -11.79 -4.29
C LEU A 261 -3.88 -13.29 -4.10
N TYR A 262 -3.62 -14.10 -5.13
CA TYR A 262 -3.60 -15.59 -5.11
C TYR A 262 -4.73 -16.34 -4.36
#